data_AF-A0A519YDR3-F1
#
_entry.id   AF-A0A519YDR3-F1
#
_cell.length_a   1.000
_cell.length_b   1.000
_cell.length_c   1.000
_cell.angle_alpha   90.00
_cell.angle_beta   90.00
_cell.angle_gamma   90.00
#
_symmetry.space_group_name_H-M   'P 1'
#
loop_
_entity.id
_entity.type
_entity.pdbx_description
1 polymer ?
#
loop_
_entity_poly.entity_id
_entity_poly.type
_entity_poly.pdbx_seq_one_letter_code
_entity_poly.pdbx_strand_id
1 'polypeptide(L)'
;MPVSLLSRLWLLALLTTTLGARAQTPVGLGWAKNNVNGAIFRKNSVVSQGQNQYVAYYDSAGYVTLGKRRLPAGPWQTQRTPYQGNVKDAHNVISLMADGAGYLHLSFDHHNNPLRYCRSTAPGALTMGALEPMTGQQEQQVSYPEFHRYPSGDLLFM
;
A
#
# COMPACT_ATOMS: atom_id res chain seq x y z
N MET A 1 3.73 -59.10 50.61
CA MET A 1 2.68 -58.23 50.04
C MET A 1 2.88 -56.82 50.58
N PRO A 2 3.46 -55.91 49.78
CA PRO A 2 2.79 -54.62 49.64
C PRO A 2 2.71 -54.17 48.17
N VAL A 3 1.60 -53.54 47.85
CA VAL A 3 1.28 -52.95 46.55
C VAL A 3 1.96 -51.59 46.46
N SER A 4 2.76 -51.36 45.42
CA SER A 4 3.31 -50.04 45.09
C SER A 4 2.57 -49.49 43.88
N LEU A 5 1.51 -48.69 44.15
CA LEU A 5 0.93 -47.77 43.18
C LEU A 5 1.91 -46.60 42.97
N LEU A 6 2.48 -46.47 41.78
CA LEU A 6 3.08 -45.20 41.33
C LEU A 6 2.55 -44.85 39.93
N SER A 7 1.46 -44.09 39.99
CA SER A 7 1.05 -42.99 39.12
C SER A 7 1.66 -42.89 37.72
N ARG A 8 0.81 -43.09 36.69
CA ARG A 8 1.04 -42.61 35.33
C ARG A 8 0.87 -41.08 35.31
N LEU A 9 1.96 -40.34 35.18
CA LEU A 9 1.90 -38.92 34.82
C LEU A 9 1.62 -38.80 33.31
N TRP A 10 0.46 -38.27 32.96
CA TRP A 10 0.17 -37.83 31.60
C TRP A 10 0.70 -36.41 31.43
N LEU A 11 1.69 -36.21 30.56
CA LEU A 11 2.15 -34.88 30.17
C LEU A 11 1.10 -34.26 29.23
N LEU A 12 0.31 -33.33 29.73
CA LEU A 12 -0.54 -32.49 28.88
C LEU A 12 0.34 -31.39 28.26
N ALA A 13 0.71 -31.54 26.99
CA ALA A 13 1.35 -30.46 26.25
C ALA A 13 0.31 -29.36 25.99
N LEU A 14 0.39 -28.24 26.72
CA LEU A 14 -0.36 -27.03 26.39
C LEU A 14 0.20 -26.48 25.06
N LEU A 15 -0.50 -26.72 23.95
CA LEU A 15 -0.32 -25.89 22.76
C LEU A 15 -0.86 -24.50 23.08
N THR A 16 0.01 -23.57 23.46
CA THR A 16 -0.32 -22.15 23.47
C THR A 16 -0.41 -21.67 22.03
N THR A 17 -1.61 -21.68 21.46
CA THR A 17 -1.90 -20.93 20.25
C THR A 17 -1.80 -19.45 20.59
N THR A 18 -0.69 -18.80 20.22
CA THR A 18 -0.61 -17.34 20.26
C THR A 18 -1.58 -16.80 19.24
N LEU A 19 -2.77 -16.39 19.68
CA LEU A 19 -3.64 -15.51 18.91
C LEU A 19 -2.79 -14.29 18.55
N GLY A 20 -2.42 -14.15 17.28
CA GLY A 20 -1.65 -13.01 16.81
C GLY A 20 -2.39 -11.73 17.17
N ALA A 21 -1.85 -10.94 18.10
CA ALA A 21 -2.39 -9.63 18.41
C ALA A 21 -2.50 -8.85 17.10
N ARG A 22 -3.66 -8.23 16.84
CA ARG A 22 -3.88 -7.38 15.66
C ARG A 22 -2.96 -6.16 15.80
N ALA A 23 -1.73 -6.26 15.30
CA ALA A 23 -0.73 -5.22 15.41
C ALA A 23 -1.12 -4.05 14.49
N GLN A 24 -1.56 -2.95 15.08
CA GLN A 24 -1.69 -1.67 14.39
C GLN A 24 -0.33 -0.98 14.41
N THR A 25 0.18 -0.63 13.22
CA THR A 25 1.43 0.13 13.09
C THR A 25 1.12 1.50 12.48
N PRO A 26 1.33 2.61 13.20
CA PRO A 26 1.17 3.95 12.65
C PRO A 26 2.10 4.18 11.45
N VAL A 27 1.58 4.77 10.38
CA VAL A 27 2.36 5.17 9.19
C VAL A 27 2.67 6.68 9.24
N GLY A 28 1.62 7.49 9.41
CA GLY A 28 1.67 8.94 9.41
C GLY A 28 0.25 9.53 9.43
N LEU A 29 0.14 10.84 9.65
CA LEU A 29 -1.15 11.53 9.66
C LEU A 29 -1.62 11.84 8.23
N GLY A 30 -2.79 11.32 7.87
CA GLY A 30 -3.43 11.54 6.57
C GLY A 30 -4.49 12.62 6.60
N TRP A 31 -4.85 13.13 5.42
CA TRP A 31 -6.09 13.89 5.25
C TRP A 31 -7.30 13.05 5.66
N ALA A 32 -8.18 13.63 6.47
CA ALA A 32 -9.32 12.93 7.08
C ALA A 32 -10.64 13.73 7.05
N LYS A 33 -10.74 14.79 6.23
CA LYS A 33 -11.98 15.58 6.10
C LYS A 33 -13.02 14.94 5.16
N ASN A 34 -12.62 13.91 4.41
CA ASN A 34 -13.48 13.07 3.58
C ASN A 34 -12.80 11.68 3.37
N ASN A 35 -13.38 10.85 2.50
CA ASN A 35 -12.91 9.48 2.26
C ASN A 35 -11.86 9.33 1.14
N VAL A 36 -11.20 10.39 0.68
CA VAL A 36 -10.21 10.29 -0.42
C VAL A 36 -9.09 9.27 -0.14
N ASN A 37 -8.72 9.09 1.12
CA ASN A 37 -7.73 8.09 1.56
C ASN A 37 -8.34 6.70 1.86
N GLY A 38 -9.66 6.61 2.03
CA GLY A 38 -10.37 5.41 2.50
C GLY A 38 -11.34 4.80 1.48
N ALA A 39 -11.39 5.31 0.25
CA ALA A 39 -12.29 4.82 -0.79
C ALA A 39 -12.00 3.36 -1.18
N ILE A 40 -13.05 2.59 -1.48
CA ILE A 40 -12.96 1.16 -1.79
C ILE A 40 -12.26 0.87 -3.13
N PHE A 41 -12.31 1.82 -4.05
CA PHE A 41 -11.75 1.73 -5.40
C PHE A 41 -10.27 2.15 -5.46
N ARG A 42 -9.58 2.24 -4.32
CA ARG A 42 -8.11 2.40 -4.30
C ARG A 42 -7.43 1.08 -4.63
N LYS A 43 -6.89 0.94 -5.84
CA LYS A 43 -6.29 -0.30 -6.38
C LYS A 43 -4.81 -0.09 -6.75
N ASN A 44 -3.90 -0.13 -5.78
CA ASN A 44 -4.10 -0.37 -4.35
C ASN A 44 -3.80 0.87 -3.50
N SER A 45 -4.23 0.88 -2.23
CA SER A 45 -3.71 1.81 -1.21
C SER A 45 -2.45 1.29 -0.53
N VAL A 46 -2.33 -0.03 -0.41
CA VAL A 46 -1.20 -0.77 0.18
C VAL A 46 -0.85 -1.94 -0.73
N VAL A 47 0.43 -2.15 -1.02
CA VAL A 47 0.92 -3.27 -1.84
C VAL A 47 2.18 -3.88 -1.23
N SER A 48 2.35 -5.19 -1.33
CA SER A 48 3.58 -5.88 -0.92
C SER A 48 4.34 -6.37 -2.14
N GLN A 49 5.67 -6.20 -2.12
CA GLN A 49 6.59 -6.73 -3.13
C GLN A 49 7.84 -7.25 -2.44
N GLY A 50 8.05 -8.57 -2.53
CA GLY A 50 9.08 -9.27 -1.77
C GLY A 50 8.90 -9.06 -0.26
N GLN A 51 9.98 -8.67 0.43
CA GLN A 51 9.95 -8.38 1.87
C GLN A 51 9.52 -6.95 2.22
N ASN A 52 9.12 -6.15 1.25
CA ASN A 52 8.69 -4.78 1.48
C ASN A 52 7.18 -4.63 1.32
N GLN A 53 6.58 -3.81 2.17
CA GLN A 53 5.22 -3.32 2.01
C GLN A 53 5.25 -1.81 1.81
N TYR A 54 4.44 -1.34 0.87
CA TYR A 54 4.32 0.05 0.48
C TYR A 54 2.90 0.53 0.71
N VAL A 55 2.76 1.83 1.00
CA VAL A 55 1.47 2.51 1.16
C VAL A 55 1.56 3.88 0.50
N ALA A 56 0.46 4.34 -0.10
CA ALA A 56 0.31 5.71 -0.56
C ALA A 56 -0.92 6.35 0.10
N TYR A 57 -0.83 7.62 0.45
CA TYR A 57 -1.94 8.40 1.00
C TYR A 57 -1.68 9.88 0.80
N TYR A 58 -2.73 10.70 0.84
CA TYR A 58 -2.58 12.13 1.01
C TYR A 58 -2.35 12.44 2.48
N ASP A 59 -1.27 13.16 2.78
CA ASP A 59 -1.05 13.66 4.14
C ASP A 59 -2.03 14.78 4.51
N SER A 60 -1.91 15.29 5.74
CA SER A 60 -2.78 16.37 6.25
C SER A 60 -2.78 17.66 5.42
N ALA A 61 -1.74 17.89 4.61
CA ALA A 61 -1.64 19.04 3.70
C ALA A 61 -2.07 18.72 2.26
N GLY A 62 -2.48 17.47 1.98
CA GLY A 62 -2.93 17.03 0.67
C GLY A 62 -1.82 16.59 -0.28
N TYR A 63 -0.60 16.40 0.22
CA TYR A 63 0.49 15.88 -0.60
C TYR A 63 0.45 14.36 -0.68
N VAL A 64 0.68 13.82 -1.88
CA VAL A 64 0.91 12.39 -2.08
C VAL A 64 2.16 11.99 -1.29
N THR A 65 1.97 11.11 -0.32
CA THR A 65 2.99 10.60 0.58
C THR A 65 3.07 9.09 0.44
N LEU A 66 4.27 8.60 0.21
CA LEU A 66 4.57 7.17 0.18
C LEU A 66 5.15 6.72 1.51
N GLY A 67 4.84 5.49 1.90
CA GLY A 67 5.47 4.79 3.00
C GLY A 67 6.03 3.44 2.55
N LYS A 68 7.14 3.02 3.14
CA LYS A 68 7.73 1.69 2.98
C LYS A 68 8.09 1.11 4.33
N ARG A 69 7.86 -0.19 4.52
CA ARG A 69 8.43 -0.94 5.63
C ARG A 69 8.90 -2.32 5.20
N ARG A 70 9.80 -2.92 5.98
CA ARG A 70 10.13 -4.34 5.86
C ARG A 70 9.12 -5.19 6.62
N LEU A 71 8.62 -6.25 6.00
CA LEU A 71 7.71 -7.20 6.65
C LEU A 71 8.48 -8.17 7.56
N PRO A 72 7.84 -8.72 8.62
CA PRO A 72 6.45 -8.46 9.02
C PRO A 72 6.26 -7.21 9.91
N ALA A 73 7.32 -6.69 10.51
CA ALA A 73 7.22 -5.74 11.63
C ALA A 73 8.26 -4.59 11.60
N GLY A 74 8.87 -4.31 10.45
CA GLY A 74 9.79 -3.17 10.31
C GLY A 74 9.09 -1.82 10.47
N PRO A 75 9.81 -0.77 10.90
CA PRO A 75 9.26 0.57 11.00
C PRO A 75 8.92 1.14 9.62
N TRP A 76 7.96 2.06 9.58
CA TRP A 76 7.62 2.80 8.37
C TRP A 76 8.61 3.93 8.15
N GLN A 77 9.19 3.97 6.95
CA GLN A 77 9.83 5.14 6.38
C GLN A 77 8.81 5.83 5.47
N THR A 78 8.57 7.13 5.67
CA THR A 78 7.67 7.91 4.82
C THR A 78 8.42 8.98 4.04
N GLN A 79 7.91 9.30 2.86
CA GLN A 79 8.45 10.35 2.02
C GLN A 79 7.31 11.07 1.29
N ARG A 80 7.24 12.38 1.51
CA ARG A 80 6.34 13.27 0.76
C ARG A 80 6.91 13.47 -0.65
N THR A 81 6.06 13.33 -1.66
CA THR A 81 6.40 13.67 -3.05
C THR A 81 6.16 15.17 -3.30
N PRO A 82 6.67 15.77 -4.39
CA PRO A 82 6.30 17.15 -4.73
C PRO A 82 4.84 17.29 -5.20
N TYR A 83 4.09 16.19 -5.32
CA TYR A 83 2.76 16.19 -5.88
C TYR A 83 1.69 16.39 -4.82
N GLN A 84 0.82 17.37 -5.08
CA GLN A 84 -0.39 17.62 -4.31
C GLN A 84 -1.62 17.24 -5.14
N GLY A 85 -2.65 16.72 -4.47
CA GLY A 85 -3.96 16.45 -5.08
C GLY A 85 -5.06 17.32 -4.50
N ASN A 86 -6.19 17.39 -5.19
CA ASN A 86 -7.41 18.03 -4.72
C ASN A 86 -8.15 17.13 -3.71
N VAL A 87 -7.61 17.04 -2.50
CA VAL A 87 -8.16 16.21 -1.41
C VAL A 87 -9.54 16.60 -0.92
N LYS A 88 -10.09 17.73 -1.39
CA LYS A 88 -11.48 18.13 -1.09
C LYS A 88 -12.49 17.30 -1.89
N ASP A 89 -12.07 16.74 -3.02
CA ASP A 89 -12.84 15.78 -3.81
C ASP A 89 -12.47 14.34 -3.42
N ALA A 90 -13.45 13.52 -3.06
CA ALA A 90 -13.22 12.15 -2.61
C ALA A 90 -12.95 11.17 -3.77
N HIS A 91 -13.23 11.57 -5.02
CA HIS A 91 -12.95 10.75 -6.21
C HIS A 91 -11.47 10.78 -6.59
N ASN A 92 -10.75 11.84 -6.18
CA ASN A 92 -9.36 12.16 -6.51
C ASN A 92 -8.35 11.27 -5.74
N VAL A 93 -8.62 9.97 -5.67
CA VAL A 93 -7.85 8.98 -4.91
C VAL A 93 -6.42 8.79 -5.44
N ILE A 94 -5.62 8.01 -4.71
CA ILE A 94 -4.33 7.50 -5.17
C ILE A 94 -4.43 5.98 -5.32
N SER A 95 -4.00 5.47 -6.47
CA SER A 95 -3.75 4.05 -6.73
C SER A 95 -2.27 3.78 -6.90
N LEU A 96 -1.80 2.72 -6.22
CA LEU A 96 -0.40 2.30 -6.11
C LEU A 96 -0.26 0.83 -6.50
N MET A 97 0.80 0.52 -7.25
CA MET A 97 1.24 -0.85 -7.52
C MET A 97 2.76 -0.96 -7.61
N ALA A 98 3.30 -2.15 -7.39
CA ALA A 98 4.68 -2.46 -7.70
C ALA A 98 4.74 -3.46 -8.86
N ASP A 99 5.57 -3.20 -9.88
CA ASP A 99 5.73 -4.12 -11.02
C ASP A 99 6.71 -5.28 -10.73
N GLY A 100 6.93 -6.14 -11.73
CA GLY A 100 7.86 -7.26 -11.69
C GLY A 100 9.31 -6.86 -11.39
N ALA A 101 9.75 -5.71 -11.90
CA ALA A 101 11.08 -5.15 -11.66
C ALA A 101 11.19 -4.42 -10.32
N GLY A 102 10.08 -4.25 -9.61
CA GLY A 102 10.00 -3.62 -8.30
C GLY A 102 9.85 -2.10 -8.33
N TYR A 103 9.60 -1.49 -9.49
CA TYR A 103 9.25 -0.07 -9.54
C TYR A 103 7.85 0.15 -8.99
N LEU A 104 7.66 1.25 -8.26
CA LEU A 104 6.35 1.69 -7.83
C LEU A 104 5.71 2.53 -8.93
N HIS A 105 4.43 2.29 -9.16
CA HIS A 105 3.59 3.02 -10.11
C HIS A 105 2.50 3.74 -9.33
N LEU A 106 2.35 5.05 -9.58
CA LEU A 106 1.31 5.87 -8.97
C LEU A 106 0.46 6.52 -10.04
N SER A 107 -0.85 6.53 -9.83
CA SER A 107 -1.80 7.37 -10.55
C SER A 107 -2.79 7.96 -9.57
N PHE A 108 -3.04 9.26 -9.64
CA PHE A 108 -3.74 9.99 -8.59
C PHE A 108 -4.40 11.29 -9.05
N ASP A 109 -5.37 11.76 -8.26
CA ASP A 109 -5.98 13.10 -8.40
C ASP A 109 -6.82 13.28 -9.68
N HIS A 110 -7.76 12.36 -9.91
CA HIS A 110 -8.61 12.34 -11.10
C HIS A 110 -10.11 12.35 -10.78
N HIS A 111 -10.81 13.33 -11.33
CA HIS A 111 -12.26 13.34 -11.51
C HIS A 111 -12.56 14.14 -12.78
N ASN A 112 -12.36 13.48 -13.93
CA ASN A 112 -12.36 14.05 -15.27
C ASN A 112 -11.17 15.01 -15.55
N ASN A 113 -9.96 14.55 -15.21
CA ASN A 113 -8.73 15.33 -15.39
C ASN A 113 -7.73 14.63 -16.32
N PRO A 114 -6.72 15.33 -16.84
CA PRO A 114 -5.58 14.69 -17.50
C PRO A 114 -4.88 13.68 -16.60
N LEU A 115 -4.33 12.63 -17.20
CA LEU A 115 -3.59 11.58 -16.50
C LEU A 115 -2.44 12.20 -15.70
N ARG A 116 -2.31 11.74 -14.47
CA ARG A 116 -1.24 12.08 -13.54
C ARG A 116 -0.63 10.78 -13.08
N TYR A 117 0.29 10.28 -13.88
CA TYR A 117 0.97 9.01 -13.68
C TYR A 117 2.47 9.25 -13.50
N CYS A 118 3.11 8.51 -12.59
CA CYS A 118 4.56 8.51 -12.45
C CYS A 118 5.07 7.19 -11.88
N ARG A 119 6.35 6.91 -12.13
CA ARG A 119 7.07 5.75 -11.59
C ARG A 119 8.12 6.16 -10.55
N SER A 120 8.48 5.24 -9.67
CA SER A 120 9.63 5.45 -8.79
C SER A 120 10.91 5.59 -9.62
N THR A 121 11.87 6.34 -9.10
CA THR A 121 13.17 6.59 -9.77
C THR A 121 14.09 5.36 -9.81
N ALA A 122 13.83 4.39 -8.94
CA ALA A 122 14.51 3.09 -8.89
C ALA A 122 13.57 2.03 -8.28
N PRO A 123 13.87 0.73 -8.42
CA PRO A 123 13.12 -0.33 -7.77
C PRO A 123 13.04 -0.12 -6.25
N GLY A 124 11.82 -0.11 -5.72
CA GLY A 124 11.52 0.04 -4.30
C GLY A 124 11.88 1.40 -3.69
N ALA A 125 12.21 2.41 -4.50
CA ALA A 125 12.44 3.77 -4.03
C ALA A 125 11.11 4.48 -3.71
N LEU A 126 11.13 5.38 -2.73
CA LEU A 126 10.00 6.27 -2.42
C LEU A 126 10.04 7.60 -3.20
N THR A 127 11.15 7.88 -3.87
CA THR A 127 11.28 9.04 -4.76
C THR A 127 10.63 8.75 -6.10
N MET A 128 9.61 9.52 -6.45
CA MET A 128 8.90 9.45 -7.72
C MET A 128 9.54 10.35 -8.78
N GLY A 129 9.56 9.88 -10.03
CA GLY A 129 9.97 10.65 -11.19
C GLY A 129 8.93 11.70 -11.58
N ALA A 130 9.18 12.36 -12.71
CA ALA A 130 8.24 13.31 -13.32
C ALA A 130 6.91 12.64 -13.70
N LEU A 131 5.86 13.43 -13.85
CA LEU A 131 4.62 12.93 -14.46
C LEU A 131 4.88 12.56 -15.93
N GLU A 132 4.36 11.43 -16.37
CA GLU A 132 4.56 10.90 -17.71
C GLU A 132 3.24 10.35 -18.29
N PRO A 133 3.06 10.38 -19.62
CA PRO A 133 1.96 9.67 -20.26
C PRO A 133 2.18 8.14 -20.16
N MET A 134 1.11 7.36 -20.34
CA MET A 134 1.27 5.90 -20.53
C MET A 134 1.45 5.57 -22.01
N THR A 135 0.49 5.99 -22.81
CA THR A 135 0.44 5.87 -24.28
C THR A 135 0.43 7.24 -24.95
N GLY A 136 0.00 8.28 -24.22
CA GLY A 136 -0.24 9.63 -24.76
C GLY A 136 -1.56 9.75 -25.52
N GLN A 137 -2.37 8.69 -25.60
CA GLN A 137 -3.65 8.66 -26.30
C GLN A 137 -4.80 8.53 -25.30
N GLN A 138 -5.85 9.35 -25.47
CA GLN A 138 -7.07 9.29 -24.65
C GLN A 138 -6.84 9.50 -23.13
N GLU A 139 -5.80 10.23 -22.76
CA GLU A 139 -5.39 10.45 -21.36
C GLU A 139 -5.84 11.80 -20.78
N GLN A 140 -6.80 12.50 -21.39
CA GLN A 140 -7.19 13.86 -20.98
C GLN A 140 -8.37 13.90 -20.00
N GLN A 141 -9.08 12.78 -19.84
CA GLN A 141 -10.34 12.68 -19.08
C GLN A 141 -10.37 11.38 -18.29
N VAL A 142 -9.52 11.29 -17.26
CA VAL A 142 -9.37 10.12 -16.39
C VAL A 142 -10.20 10.30 -15.12
N SER A 143 -10.73 9.19 -14.61
CA SER A 143 -11.27 9.02 -13.25
C SER A 143 -11.02 7.59 -12.80
N TYR A 144 -10.88 7.37 -11.49
CA TYR A 144 -10.77 6.02 -10.89
C TYR A 144 -9.59 5.17 -11.41
N PRO A 145 -8.34 5.64 -11.29
CA PRO A 145 -7.20 4.87 -11.76
C PRO A 145 -7.09 3.55 -11.01
N GLU A 146 -6.89 2.44 -11.70
CA GLU A 146 -6.67 1.12 -11.11
C GLU A 146 -5.45 0.42 -11.71
N PHE A 147 -4.63 -0.18 -10.84
CA PHE A 147 -3.58 -1.10 -11.28
C PHE A 147 -3.91 -2.53 -10.88
N HIS A 148 -3.72 -3.44 -11.82
CA HIS A 148 -3.80 -4.89 -11.60
C HIS A 148 -2.49 -5.53 -12.04
N ARG A 149 -1.96 -6.43 -11.22
CA ARG A 149 -0.67 -7.05 -11.48
C ARG A 149 -0.85 -8.48 -11.97
N TYR A 150 -0.24 -8.81 -13.11
CA TYR A 150 -0.17 -10.17 -13.64
C TYR A 150 0.91 -11.00 -12.93
N PRO A 151 0.82 -12.34 -12.98
CA PRO A 151 1.87 -13.22 -12.47
C PRO A 151 3.25 -12.99 -13.12
N SER A 152 3.30 -12.52 -14.38
CA SER A 152 4.54 -12.12 -15.05
C SER A 152 5.24 -10.94 -14.39
N GLY A 153 4.51 -10.15 -13.60
CA GLY A 153 4.96 -8.88 -13.05
C GLY A 153 4.54 -7.68 -13.87
N ASP A 154 3.96 -7.88 -15.07
CA ASP A 154 3.39 -6.81 -15.87
C ASP A 154 2.16 -6.21 -15.18
N LEU A 155 1.87 -4.96 -15.51
CA LEU A 155 0.74 -4.22 -14.96
C LEU A 155 -0.31 -3.96 -16.04
N LEU A 156 -1.56 -4.22 -15.69
CA LEU A 156 -2.73 -3.65 -16.35
C LEU A 156 -3.10 -2.35 -15.64
N PHE A 157 -3.41 -1.32 -16.41
CA PHE A 157 -4.00 -0.07 -15.93
C PHE A 157 -5.40 0.12 -16.53
N MET A 158 -6.35 0.54 -15.70
CA MET A 158 -7.74 0.82 -16.08
C MET A 158 -8.19 2.16 -15.50
#